data_AF-D8RQH4-F1
#
_entry.id   AF-D8RQH4-F1
#
_cell.length_a   1.000
_cell.length_b   1.000
_cell.length_c   1.000
_cell.angle_alpha   90.00
_cell.angle_beta   90.00
_cell.angle_gamma   90.00
#
_symmetry.space_group_name_H-M   'P 1'
#
loop_
_entity.id
_entity.type
_entity.pdbx_description
1 polymer ?
#
loop_
_entity_poly.entity_id
_entity_poly.type
_entity_poly.pdbx_seq_one_letter_code
_entity_poly.pdbx_strand_id
1 'polypeptide(L)'
;MAISPVHFTVISTKHDWSLTSEQYAWMNSDRFSTPWIVFTGHRPMYSTQLWGIISKIYQVDLAVWGHVPSYERTCAVFQSRCLQHPIKDLAGVNFFDTTIYSAPVHAVVGMAEFSLDDFPRNFMELDLKVGIWICKSDS
;
A
#
# COMPACT_ATOMS: atom_id res chain seq x y z
N MET A 1 30.12 1.25 6.02
CA MET A 1 28.74 1.72 6.30
C MET A 1 27.89 1.16 5.18
N ALA A 2 27.04 0.16 5.45
CA ALA A 2 26.26 -0.49 4.40
C ALA A 2 25.05 0.38 4.06
N ILE A 3 25.03 0.93 2.85
CA ILE A 3 23.89 1.66 2.31
C ILE A 3 22.96 0.60 1.71
N SER A 4 21.88 0.26 2.41
CA SER A 4 20.82 -0.57 1.84
C SER A 4 20.00 0.30 0.88
N PRO A 5 19.68 -0.17 -0.34
CA PRO A 5 18.85 0.62 -1.26
C PRO A 5 17.40 0.77 -0.76
N VAL A 6 17.00 -0.02 0.23
CA VAL A 6 15.63 -0.05 0.79
C VAL A 6 15.65 0.26 2.29
N HIS A 7 14.78 1.17 2.70
CA HIS A 7 14.47 1.49 4.10
C HIS A 7 13.08 0.99 4.47
N PHE A 8 13.00 0.16 5.51
CA PHE A 8 11.73 -0.36 6.02
C PHE A 8 11.33 0.38 7.29
N THR A 9 10.12 0.91 7.30
CA THR A 9 9.52 1.56 8.48
C THR A 9 8.30 0.76 8.92
N VAL A 10 8.35 0.19 10.12
CA VAL A 10 7.23 -0.57 10.70
C VAL A 10 6.46 0.35 11.65
N ILE A 11 5.18 0.57 11.36
CA ILE A 11 4.34 1.54 12.06
C ILE A 11 3.23 0.85 12.85
N SER A 12 2.82 1.47 13.95
CA SER A 12 1.71 0.99 14.76
C SER A 12 0.41 1.68 14.38
N THR A 13 -0.37 1.01 13.53
CA THR A 13 -1.71 1.44 13.08
C THR A 13 -2.79 1.47 14.18
N LYS A 14 -2.42 1.28 15.44
CA LYS A 14 -3.29 1.30 16.63
C LYS A 14 -3.02 2.49 17.55
N HIS A 15 -1.88 3.16 17.37
CA HIS A 15 -1.48 4.31 18.16
C HIS A 15 -1.65 5.60 17.35
N ASP A 16 -1.54 6.74 18.01
CA ASP A 16 -1.56 8.04 17.35
C ASP A 16 -0.36 8.18 16.39
N TRP A 17 -0.65 8.84 15.28
CA TRP A 17 0.19 9.05 14.10
C TRP A 17 -0.14 10.41 13.45
N SER A 18 -0.87 11.27 14.19
CA SER A 18 -1.05 12.68 13.87
C SER A 18 0.29 13.40 13.70
N LEU A 19 0.32 14.54 13.02
CA LEU A 19 1.54 15.33 12.80
C LEU A 19 2.28 15.73 14.09
N THR A 20 1.56 15.72 15.23
CA THR A 20 2.10 16.04 16.57
C THR A 20 2.50 14.81 17.38
N SER A 21 2.29 13.60 16.86
CA SER A 21 2.57 12.34 17.56
C SER A 21 4.05 11.98 17.56
N GLU A 22 4.48 11.25 18.58
CA GLU A 22 5.82 10.65 18.65
C GLU A 22 6.09 9.71 17.46
N GLN A 23 5.08 8.92 17.08
CA GLN A 23 5.19 8.00 15.94
C GLN A 23 5.45 8.76 14.63
N TYR A 24 4.78 9.89 14.41
CA TYR A 24 4.99 10.71 13.22
C TYR A 24 6.40 11.30 13.16
N ALA A 25 6.91 11.79 14.28
CA ALA A 25 8.30 12.25 14.37
C ALA A 25 9.30 11.12 14.09
N TRP A 26 9.01 9.90 14.55
CA TRP A 26 9.85 8.72 14.33
C TRP A 26 9.84 8.20 12.89
N MET A 27 8.73 8.35 12.15
CA MET A 27 8.58 7.87 10.76
C MET A 27 9.42 8.65 9.73
N ASN A 28 10.14 9.70 10.12
CA ASN A 28 10.92 10.52 9.19
C ASN A 28 12.14 9.74 8.64
N SER A 29 12.23 9.65 7.31
CA SER A 29 13.27 8.87 6.62
C SER A 29 13.95 9.68 5.51
N ASP A 30 15.28 9.56 5.41
CA ASP A 30 16.08 10.23 4.37
C ASP A 30 16.06 9.45 3.05
N ARG A 31 15.43 10.02 2.01
CA ARG A 31 15.36 9.44 0.66
C ARG A 31 16.67 9.52 -0.11
N PHE A 32 17.55 10.44 0.25
CA PHE A 32 18.82 10.61 -0.47
C PHE A 32 19.72 9.39 -0.31
N SER A 33 19.80 8.87 0.91
CA SER A 33 20.61 7.71 1.25
C SER A 33 19.91 6.38 0.91
N THR A 34 18.58 6.33 0.99
CA THR A 34 17.77 5.13 0.72
C THR A 34 16.58 5.47 -0.20
N PRO A 35 16.72 5.28 -1.52
CA PRO A 35 15.72 5.76 -2.48
C PRO A 35 14.37 5.06 -2.36
N TRP A 36 14.37 3.79 -1.96
CA TRP A 36 13.16 3.00 -1.76
C TRP A 36 12.74 3.01 -0.31
N ILE A 37 11.57 3.58 -0.03
CA ILE A 37 10.96 3.54 1.31
C ILE A 37 9.74 2.63 1.28
N VAL A 38 9.77 1.62 2.15
CA VAL A 38 8.67 0.69 2.35
C VAL A 38 8.10 0.87 3.73
N PHE A 39 6.81 1.21 3.82
CA PHE A 39 6.09 1.22 5.08
C PHE A 39 5.32 -0.06 5.26
N THR A 40 5.23 -0.54 6.50
CA THR A 40 4.38 -1.67 6.84
C THR A 40 3.64 -1.43 8.15
N GLY A 41 2.41 -1.90 8.21
CA GLY A 41 1.57 -1.83 9.40
C GLY A 41 0.41 -2.81 9.32
N HIS A 42 -0.27 -3.03 10.44
CA HIS A 42 -1.33 -4.04 10.49
C HIS A 42 -2.60 -3.60 9.74
N ARG A 43 -3.24 -2.48 10.13
CA ARG A 43 -4.49 -2.02 9.51
C ARG A 43 -4.24 -1.24 8.22
N PRO A 44 -4.92 -1.56 7.10
CA PRO A 44 -4.74 -0.84 5.86
C PRO A 44 -5.37 0.55 5.91
N MET A 45 -4.76 1.46 5.17
CA MET A 45 -5.31 2.80 4.94
C MET A 45 -6.37 2.78 3.82
N TYR A 46 -6.06 2.08 2.73
CA TYR A 46 -6.99 1.88 1.62
C TYR A 46 -7.33 0.40 1.48
N SER A 47 -8.52 0.01 1.93
CA SER A 47 -9.12 -1.30 1.64
C SER A 47 -10.58 -1.16 1.25
N THR A 48 -11.06 -2.08 0.41
CA THR A 48 -12.48 -2.15 0.04
C THR A 48 -13.37 -2.71 1.16
N GLN A 49 -12.79 -3.46 2.10
CA GLN A 49 -13.51 -4.07 3.22
C GLN A 49 -13.54 -3.18 4.47
N LEU A 50 -12.63 -2.21 4.55
CA LEU A 50 -12.55 -1.26 5.65
C LEU A 50 -12.79 0.15 5.11
N TRP A 51 -14.04 0.58 5.16
CA TRP A 51 -14.43 1.95 4.88
C TRP A 51 -13.92 2.86 6.02
N GLY A 52 -12.80 3.56 5.80
CA GLY A 52 -12.48 4.73 6.62
C GLY A 52 -11.15 4.78 7.35
N ILE A 53 -10.02 4.47 6.71
CA ILE A 53 -8.72 4.99 7.17
C ILE A 53 -8.06 5.77 6.02
N ILE A 54 -8.72 6.82 5.54
CA ILE A 54 -8.09 7.75 4.61
C ILE A 54 -7.12 8.60 5.41
N SER A 55 -5.83 8.32 5.24
CA SER A 55 -4.77 9.00 5.93
C SER A 55 -3.65 9.36 4.99
N LYS A 56 -2.94 10.43 5.31
CA LYS A 56 -1.86 10.94 4.49
C LYS A 56 -0.54 10.32 4.95
N ILE A 57 -0.01 9.40 4.15
CA ILE A 57 1.42 9.11 4.17
C ILE A 57 2.03 9.79 2.96
N TYR A 58 3.16 10.46 3.17
CA TYR A 58 3.97 11.05 2.10
C TYR A 58 5.35 10.41 2.10
N GLN A 59 6.04 10.48 0.96
CA GLN A 59 7.42 10.05 0.80
C GLN A 59 7.66 8.54 0.93
N VAL A 60 6.61 7.74 0.70
CA VAL A 60 6.68 6.28 0.70
C VAL A 60 6.40 5.77 -0.70
N ASP A 61 7.18 4.79 -1.17
CA ASP A 61 6.99 4.17 -2.47
C ASP A 61 5.96 3.05 -2.41
N LEU A 62 6.10 2.17 -1.41
CA LEU A 62 5.23 1.03 -1.19
C LEU A 62 4.78 0.97 0.27
N ALA A 63 3.48 0.85 0.48
CA ALA A 63 2.89 0.66 1.79
C ALA A 63 2.17 -0.68 1.86
N VAL A 64 2.66 -1.59 2.71
CA VAL A 64 2.19 -2.97 2.83
C VAL A 64 1.35 -3.13 4.10
N TRP A 65 0.20 -3.78 3.96
CA TRP A 65 -0.79 -3.91 5.03
C TRP A 65 -1.26 -5.35 5.20
N GLY A 66 -1.69 -5.68 6.41
CA GLY A 66 -2.40 -6.92 6.70
C GLY A 66 -3.87 -6.64 7.05
N HIS A 67 -4.30 -7.26 8.16
CA HIS A 67 -5.62 -7.14 8.81
C HIS A 67 -6.82 -7.64 8.01
N VAL A 68 -6.91 -7.31 6.72
CA VAL A 68 -7.98 -7.76 5.83
C VAL A 68 -7.52 -9.02 5.10
N PRO A 69 -8.27 -10.13 5.16
CA PRO A 69 -7.92 -11.38 4.50
C PRO A 69 -8.20 -11.31 2.99
N SER A 70 -7.48 -10.42 2.33
CA SER A 70 -7.51 -10.21 0.89
C SER A 70 -6.12 -9.82 0.40
N TYR A 71 -5.92 -10.02 -0.90
CA TYR A 71 -4.94 -9.26 -1.64
C TYR A 71 -5.62 -8.03 -2.26
N GLU A 72 -5.08 -6.84 -2.06
CA GLU A 72 -5.53 -5.65 -2.78
C GLU A 72 -4.33 -4.81 -3.18
N ARG A 73 -4.32 -4.25 -4.38
CA ARG A 73 -3.31 -3.29 -4.82
C ARG A 73 -3.97 -2.04 -5.37
N THR A 74 -3.49 -0.88 -4.93
CA THR A 74 -3.96 0.40 -5.44
C THR A 74 -3.11 0.90 -6.61
N CYS A 75 -3.62 1.89 -7.33
CA CYS A 75 -2.74 2.78 -8.07
C CYS A 75 -1.91 3.65 -7.10
N ALA A 76 -1.03 4.51 -7.60
CA ALA A 76 -0.34 5.47 -6.74
C ALA A 76 -1.39 6.47 -6.20
N VAL A 77 -1.74 6.34 -4.92
CA VAL A 77 -2.91 7.02 -4.34
C VAL A 77 -2.49 8.03 -3.29
N PHE A 78 -3.04 9.23 -3.41
CA PHE A 78 -2.86 10.27 -2.41
C PHE A 78 -4.17 11.03 -2.21
N GLN A 79 -4.58 11.22 -0.94
CA GLN A 79 -5.88 11.83 -0.59
C GLN A 79 -7.07 11.21 -1.33
N SER A 80 -7.13 9.87 -1.41
CA SER A 80 -8.17 9.15 -2.15
C SER A 80 -8.29 9.55 -3.62
N ARG A 81 -7.20 10.03 -4.23
CA ARG A 81 -7.11 10.30 -5.66
C ARG A 81 -5.99 9.48 -6.27
N CYS A 82 -6.26 8.89 -7.43
CA CYS A 82 -5.25 8.23 -8.21
C CYS A 82 -4.36 9.27 -8.90
N LEU A 83 -3.06 9.30 -8.58
CA LEU A 83 -2.10 10.20 -9.23
C LEU A 83 -1.35 9.53 -10.37
N GLN A 84 -1.23 8.20 -10.36
CA GLN A 84 -0.58 7.43 -11.41
C GLN A 84 -1.16 6.02 -11.48
N HIS A 85 -1.71 5.67 -12.65
CA HIS A 85 -2.10 4.30 -12.96
C HIS A 85 -0.89 3.49 -13.41
N PRO A 86 -0.88 2.16 -13.18
CA PRO A 86 0.18 1.30 -13.69
C PRO A 86 0.18 1.29 -15.22
N ILE A 87 1.37 1.32 -15.79
CA ILE A 87 1.63 1.16 -17.21
C ILE A 87 1.81 -0.34 -17.48
N LYS A 88 1.23 -0.83 -18.58
CA LYS A 88 1.43 -2.21 -19.04
C LYS A 88 2.59 -2.26 -20.01
N ASP A 89 3.51 -3.21 -19.80
CA ASP A 89 4.53 -3.51 -20.80
C ASP A 89 3.97 -4.40 -21.92
N LEU A 90 4.82 -4.73 -22.90
CA LEU A 90 4.47 -5.59 -24.03
C LEU A 90 4.08 -7.02 -23.60
N ALA A 91 4.49 -7.46 -22.41
CA ALA A 91 4.13 -8.75 -21.82
C ALA A 91 2.86 -8.68 -20.95
N GLY A 92 2.24 -7.50 -20.83
CA GLY A 92 1.04 -7.28 -20.01
C GLY A 92 1.32 -7.11 -18.51
N VAL A 93 2.58 -7.02 -18.10
CA VAL A 93 3.01 -6.78 -16.72
C VAL A 93 2.80 -5.32 -16.36
N ASN A 94 2.19 -5.09 -15.20
CA ASN A 94 1.93 -3.75 -14.68
C ASN A 94 3.18 -3.21 -13.95
N PHE A 95 3.68 -2.04 -14.35
CA PHE A 95 4.76 -1.31 -13.67
C PHE A 95 4.36 0.15 -13.39
N PHE A 96 5.06 0.82 -12.46
CA PHE A 96 4.91 2.25 -12.19
C PHE A 96 6.17 2.98 -12.65
N ASP A 97 6.01 4.17 -13.22
CA ASP A 97 7.16 5.02 -13.53
C ASP A 97 7.67 5.63 -12.22
N THR A 98 8.91 5.25 -11.87
CA THR A 98 9.58 5.58 -10.61
C THR A 98 10.57 6.72 -10.75
N THR A 99 10.71 7.30 -11.96
CA THR A 99 11.56 8.48 -12.19
C THR A 99 10.95 9.74 -11.59
N ILE A 100 9.61 9.77 -11.45
CA ILE A 100 8.86 10.85 -10.82
C ILE A 100 8.01 10.27 -9.70
N TYR A 101 8.38 10.59 -8.46
CA TYR A 101 7.56 10.20 -7.32
C TYR A 101 6.20 10.90 -7.39
N SER A 102 5.12 10.12 -7.44
CA SER A 102 3.75 10.62 -7.46
C SER A 102 3.06 10.45 -6.10
N ALA A 103 2.93 9.21 -5.65
CA ALA A 103 2.22 8.83 -4.43
C ALA A 103 2.59 7.38 -4.03
N PRO A 104 2.35 6.97 -2.77
CA PRO A 104 2.54 5.58 -2.38
C PRO A 104 1.58 4.64 -3.12
N VAL A 105 2.07 3.46 -3.46
CA VAL A 105 1.22 2.31 -3.81
C VAL A 105 0.89 1.55 -2.53
N HIS A 106 -0.38 1.25 -2.30
CA HIS A 106 -0.82 0.46 -1.15
C HIS A 106 -1.10 -0.98 -1.58
N ALA A 107 -0.51 -1.92 -0.87
CA ALA A 107 -0.75 -3.36 -1.02
C ALA A 107 -1.31 -3.93 0.28
N VAL A 108 -2.48 -4.55 0.23
CA VAL A 108 -3.03 -5.38 1.30
C VAL A 108 -2.66 -6.82 0.99
N VAL A 109 -2.06 -7.51 1.95
CA VAL A 109 -1.55 -8.89 1.83
C VAL A 109 -1.89 -9.69 3.10
N GLY A 110 -3.12 -9.58 3.60
CA GLY A 110 -3.55 -10.26 4.84
C GLY A 110 -3.98 -11.72 4.65
N MET A 111 -3.59 -12.34 3.55
CA MET A 111 -4.07 -13.64 3.04
C MET A 111 -3.30 -14.87 3.54
N ALA A 112 -2.40 -14.73 4.51
CA ALA A 112 -1.38 -15.75 4.84
C ALA A 112 -1.93 -17.18 5.07
N GLU A 113 -3.10 -17.34 5.69
CA GLU A 113 -3.71 -18.65 6.01
C GLU A 113 -5.01 -18.93 5.24
N PHE A 114 -5.33 -18.13 4.22
CA PHE A 114 -6.60 -18.25 3.50
C PHE A 114 -6.37 -18.65 2.03
N SER A 115 -7.24 -19.52 1.52
CA SER A 115 -7.24 -19.92 0.11
C SER A 115 -7.78 -18.77 -0.76
N LEU A 116 -7.14 -18.56 -1.91
CA LEU A 116 -7.53 -17.53 -2.89
C LEU A 116 -8.88 -17.89 -3.50
N ASP A 117 -9.84 -16.97 -3.42
CA ASP A 117 -11.08 -17.02 -4.19
C ASP A 117 -10.94 -16.16 -5.46
N ASP A 118 -11.67 -16.55 -6.50
CA ASP A 118 -11.66 -15.83 -7.78
C ASP A 118 -12.10 -14.37 -7.65
N PHE A 119 -11.58 -13.53 -8.56
CA PHE A 119 -12.02 -12.15 -8.73
C PHE A 119 -13.56 -12.07 -8.80
N PRO A 120 -14.24 -11.37 -7.88
CA PRO A 120 -15.65 -11.09 -8.05
C PRO A 120 -15.84 -10.22 -9.30
N ARG A 121 -16.45 -10.80 -10.34
CA ARG A 121 -16.65 -10.20 -11.68
C ARG A 121 -17.40 -8.85 -11.69
N ASN A 122 -17.99 -8.46 -10.55
CA ASN A 122 -18.79 -7.24 -10.40
C ASN A 122 -18.10 -6.12 -9.62
N PHE A 123 -16.84 -6.25 -9.19
CA PHE A 123 -16.09 -5.09 -8.72
C PHE A 123 -15.54 -4.33 -9.93
N MET A 124 -16.44 -3.60 -10.61
CA MET A 124 -16.07 -2.46 -11.42
C MET A 124 -15.29 -1.50 -10.53
N GLU A 125 -14.00 -1.39 -10.81
CA GLU A 125 -13.32 -0.10 -10.92
C GLU A 125 -13.63 0.88 -9.78
N LEU A 126 -13.27 0.52 -8.55
CA LEU A 126 -12.90 1.57 -7.62
C LEU A 126 -11.69 2.26 -8.25
N ASP A 127 -11.82 3.53 -8.60
CA ASP A 127 -10.82 4.38 -9.29
C ASP A 127 -9.40 4.29 -8.67
N LEU A 128 -9.32 3.84 -7.42
CA LEU A 128 -8.11 3.64 -6.65
C LEU A 128 -7.48 2.25 -6.75
N LYS A 129 -8.19 1.22 -7.24
CA LYS A 129 -7.81 -0.20 -7.16
C LYS A 129 -7.43 -0.74 -8.54
N VAL A 130 -6.31 -1.45 -8.59
CA VAL A 130 -5.73 -2.03 -9.82
C VAL A 130 -5.57 -3.55 -9.74
N GLY A 131 -6.07 -4.16 -8.66
CA GLY A 131 -6.16 -5.61 -8.45
C GLY A 131 -6.72 -5.94 -7.06
N ILE A 132 -7.61 -6.92 -6.96
CA ILE A 132 -8.28 -7.36 -5.72
C ILE A 132 -8.52 -8.88 -5.80
N TRP A 133 -8.03 -9.64 -4.82
CA TRP A 133 -8.41 -11.04 -4.61
C TRP A 133 -8.94 -11.19 -3.19
N ILE A 134 -10.14 -11.76 -3.06
CA ILE A 134 -10.72 -12.04 -1.75
C ILE A 134 -10.34 -13.48 -1.40
N CYS A 135 -10.06 -13.75 -0.12
CA CYS A 135 -9.78 -15.10 0.33
C CYS A 135 -10.96 -15.63 1.17
N LYS A 136 -11.26 -16.93 1.07
CA LYS A 136 -12.16 -17.63 1.99
C LYS A 136 -11.36 -18.61 2.85
N SER A 137 -11.84 -18.85 4.08
CA SER A 137 -11.28 -19.94 4.88
C SER A 137 -11.75 -21.26 4.30
N ASP A 138 -10.84 -22.22 4.18
CA ASP A 138 -11.21 -23.60 3.95
C ASP A 138 -11.94 -24.11 5.21
N SER A 139 -13.27 -24.17 5.16
CA SER A 139 -14.12 -24.81 6.17
C SER A 139 -14.50 -26.21 5.73
#